data_AF-A0A967W1A6-F1
#
_entry.id   AF-A0A967W1A6-F1
#
_cell.length_a   1.000
_cell.length_b   1.000
_cell.length_c   1.000
_cell.angle_alpha   90.00
_cell.angle_beta   90.00
_cell.angle_gamma   90.00
#
_symmetry.space_group_name_H-M   'P 1'
#
loop_
_entity.id
_entity.type
_entity.pdbx_description
1 polymer ?
#
loop_
_entity_poly.entity_id
_entity_poly.type
_entity_poly.pdbx_seq_one_letter_code
_entity_poly.pdbx_strand_id
1 'polypeptide(L)'
;PTYDDVIADIKQFLQTRVEEVKEKGLKNIIIDPGIGFGKTLEHNVKLIAHLDKFQFLDCPILVGASRKSMIGDILNDRSVDDRLTGTIAVHYHAMMNGAN
;
A
#
# COMPACT_ATOMS: atom_id res chain seq x y z
N PRO A 1 13.83 7.34 3.24
CA PRO A 1 13.76 6.24 4.23
C PRO A 1 14.43 5.00 3.68
N THR A 2 15.21 4.30 4.52
CA THR A 2 15.80 3.00 4.20
C THR A 2 14.99 1.93 4.92
N TYR A 3 14.62 0.89 4.19
CA TYR A 3 13.94 -0.29 4.72
C TYR A 3 14.85 -1.47 4.46
N ASP A 4 15.02 -2.35 5.44
CA ASP A 4 15.73 -3.62 5.24
C ASP A 4 14.80 -4.62 4.53
N ASP A 5 13.55 -4.67 4.99
CA ASP A 5 12.44 -5.34 4.31
C ASP A 5 11.16 -4.51 4.49
N VAL A 6 10.78 -3.79 3.44
CA VAL A 6 9.60 -2.91 3.46
C VAL A 6 8.31 -3.66 3.84
N ILE A 7 8.17 -4.95 3.53
CA ILE A 7 6.98 -5.72 3.89
C ILE A 7 7.00 -5.98 5.39
N ALA A 8 8.11 -6.50 5.92
CA ALA A 8 8.24 -6.77 7.36
C ALA A 8 8.08 -5.51 8.21
N ASP A 9 8.72 -4.42 7.80
CA ASP A 9 8.72 -3.14 8.51
C ASP A 9 7.31 -2.52 8.58
N ILE A 10 6.59 -2.49 7.45
CA ILE A 10 5.22 -1.96 7.39
C ILE A 10 4.24 -2.89 8.12
N LYS A 11 4.43 -4.21 8.06
CA LYS A 11 3.61 -5.16 8.82
C LYS A 11 3.75 -4.92 10.32
N GLN A 12 4.98 -4.85 10.82
CA GLN A 12 5.24 -4.61 12.24
C GLN A 12 4.65 -3.27 12.68
N PHE A 13 4.84 -2.21 11.88
CA PHE A 13 4.26 -0.90 12.17
C PHE A 13 2.73 -0.96 12.28
N LEU A 14 2.05 -1.51 11.25
CA LEU A 14 0.59 -1.57 11.23
C LEU A 14 0.03 -2.47 12.33
N GLN A 15 0.68 -3.61 12.61
CA GLN A 15 0.28 -4.49 13.71
C GLN A 15 0.28 -3.75 15.04
N THR A 16 1.39 -3.08 15.38
CA THR A 16 1.48 -2.31 16.63
C THR A 16 0.40 -1.22 16.70
N ARG A 17 0.13 -0.50 15.59
CA ARG A 17 -0.93 0.52 15.57
C ARG A 17 -2.33 -0.08 15.75
N VAL A 18 -2.61 -1.22 15.10
CA VAL A 18 -3.91 -1.91 15.21
C VAL A 18 -4.13 -2.39 16.65
N GLU A 19 -3.11 -2.97 17.29
CA GLU A 19 -3.17 -3.43 18.68
C GLU A 19 -3.45 -2.26 19.64
N GLU A 20 -2.70 -1.16 19.55
CA GLU A 20 -2.91 0.05 20.37
C GLU A 20 -4.33 0.63 20.23
N VAL A 21 -4.91 0.56 19.03
CA VAL A 21 -6.26 1.06 18.74
C VAL A 21 -7.33 0.10 19.28
N LYS A 22 -7.12 -1.22 19.14
CA LYS A 22 -8.01 -2.25 19.68
C LYS A 22 -8.04 -2.23 21.20
N GLU A 23 -6.91 -1.99 21.88
CA GLU A 23 -6.84 -1.83 23.34
C GLU A 23 -7.68 -0.66 23.86
N LYS A 24 -7.87 0.38 23.04
CA LYS A 24 -8.76 1.52 23.33
C LYS A 24 -10.24 1.23 23.07
N GLY A 25 -10.59 0.00 22.69
CA GLY A 25 -11.96 -0.42 22.42
C GLY A 25 -12.50 -0.02 21.04
N LEU A 26 -11.66 0.51 20.15
CA LEU A 26 -12.04 0.89 18.80
C LEU A 26 -12.06 -0.34 17.88
N LYS A 27 -13.15 -0.52 17.14
CA LYS A 27 -13.41 -1.74 16.33
C LYS A 27 -13.40 -1.50 14.82
N ASN A 28 -13.66 -0.27 14.40
CA ASN A 28 -13.73 0.09 12.97
C ASN A 28 -12.37 0.61 12.52
N ILE A 29 -11.52 -0.30 12.03
CA ILE A 29 -10.14 0.00 11.65
C ILE A 29 -9.95 -0.39 10.18
N ILE A 30 -9.36 0.51 9.39
CA ILE A 30 -8.91 0.25 8.03
C ILE A 30 -7.40 0.52 8.03
N ILE A 31 -6.61 -0.36 7.39
CA ILE A 31 -5.17 -0.18 7.28
C ILE A 31 -4.79 0.33 5.89
N ASP A 32 -3.76 1.17 5.81
CA ASP A 32 -3.16 1.63 4.56
C ASP A 32 -1.64 1.37 4.61
N PRO A 33 -1.09 0.51 3.74
CA PRO A 33 0.36 0.27 3.64
C PRO A 33 1.19 1.49 3.19
N GLY A 34 0.51 2.56 2.77
CA GLY A 34 1.10 3.87 2.51
C GLY A 34 1.89 3.91 1.21
N ILE A 35 1.28 3.53 0.09
CA ILE A 35 1.91 3.61 -1.24
C ILE A 35 2.39 5.05 -1.50
N GLY A 36 3.62 5.24 -1.98
CA GLY A 36 4.20 6.55 -2.31
C GLY A 36 4.65 7.41 -1.13
N PHE A 37 4.46 6.97 0.13
CA PHE A 37 4.95 7.70 1.30
C PHE A 37 6.33 7.21 1.72
N GLY A 38 7.37 7.95 1.32
CA GLY A 38 8.76 7.68 1.72
C GLY A 38 9.31 6.37 1.16
N LYS A 39 8.79 5.88 0.03
CA LYS A 39 9.09 4.57 -0.56
C LYS A 39 9.61 4.71 -1.98
N THR A 40 10.61 3.90 -2.34
CA THR A 40 11.11 3.80 -3.72
C THR A 40 10.08 3.13 -4.62
N LEU A 41 10.28 3.18 -5.94
CA LEU A 41 9.44 2.45 -6.88
C LEU A 41 9.37 0.95 -6.52
N GLU A 42 10.52 0.32 -6.27
CA GLU A 42 10.61 -1.09 -5.90
C GLU A 42 9.80 -1.41 -4.63
N HIS A 43 9.89 -0.56 -3.60
CA HIS A 43 9.12 -0.72 -2.38
C HIS A 43 7.61 -0.69 -2.63
N ASN A 44 7.15 0.25 -3.45
CA ASN A 44 5.72 0.39 -3.76
C ASN A 44 5.20 -0.81 -4.58
N VAL A 45 5.99 -1.28 -5.55
CA VAL A 45 5.66 -2.47 -6.34
C VAL A 45 5.58 -3.72 -5.45
N LYS A 46 6.56 -3.92 -4.56
CA LYS A 46 6.55 -5.02 -3.59
C LYS A 46 5.31 -4.99 -2.69
N LEU A 47 4.93 -3.81 -2.19
CA LEU A 47 3.72 -3.69 -1.36
C LEU A 47 2.45 -4.06 -2.11
N ILE A 48 2.27 -3.58 -3.35
CA ILE A 48 1.10 -3.95 -4.16
C ILE A 48 1.08 -5.45 -4.45
N ALA A 49 2.24 -6.05 -4.74
CA ALA A 49 2.36 -7.48 -5.03
C ALA A 49 2.09 -8.39 -3.82
N HIS A 50 2.21 -7.87 -2.60
CA HIS A 50 2.17 -8.64 -1.36
C HIS A 50 1.15 -8.09 -0.33
N LEU A 51 0.05 -7.50 -0.81
CA LEU A 51 -1.03 -7.01 0.06
C LEU A 51 -1.68 -8.14 0.90
N ASP A 52 -1.65 -9.37 0.40
CA ASP A 52 -2.11 -10.58 1.09
C ASP A 52 -1.42 -10.76 2.44
N LYS A 53 -0.17 -10.31 2.57
CA LYS A 53 0.62 -10.41 3.79
C LYS A 53 0.11 -9.54 4.94
N PHE A 54 -0.85 -8.63 4.69
CA PHE A 54 -1.46 -7.77 5.70
C PHE A 54 -2.85 -8.25 6.15
N GLN A 55 -3.45 -9.22 5.45
CA GLN A 55 -4.80 -9.72 5.78
C GLN A 55 -4.89 -10.36 7.17
N PHE A 56 -3.77 -10.84 7.73
CA PHE A 56 -3.71 -11.40 9.09
C PHE A 56 -4.11 -10.40 10.19
N LEU A 57 -4.12 -9.08 9.89
CA LEU A 57 -4.55 -8.04 10.82
C LEU A 57 -6.07 -7.98 11.02
N ASP A 58 -6.83 -8.71 10.19
CA ASP A 58 -8.29 -8.76 10.22
C ASP A 58 -8.92 -7.36 10.14
N CYS A 59 -8.39 -6.55 9.22
CA CYS A 59 -8.82 -5.19 8.92
C CYS A 59 -8.92 -5.03 7.39
N PRO A 60 -9.88 -4.26 6.87
CA PRO A 60 -9.90 -3.88 5.46
C PRO A 60 -8.62 -3.13 5.04
N ILE A 61 -8.20 -3.34 3.80
CA ILE A 61 -6.94 -2.81 3.26
C ILE A 61 -7.25 -1.74 2.21
N LEU A 62 -6.98 -0.48 2.57
CA LEU A 62 -7.09 0.66 1.68
C LEU A 62 -5.81 0.84 0.86
N VAL A 63 -5.95 1.15 -0.42
CA VAL A 63 -4.85 1.48 -1.32
C VAL A 63 -5.12 2.78 -2.05
N GLY A 64 -4.29 3.79 -1.78
CA GLY A 64 -4.29 5.05 -2.53
C GLY A 64 -3.09 5.17 -3.46
N ALA A 65 -3.23 4.78 -4.73
CA ALA A 65 -2.15 4.85 -5.73
C ALA A 65 -2.39 5.81 -6.90
N SER A 66 -3.54 6.50 -6.92
CA SER A 66 -4.01 7.28 -8.08
C SER A 66 -3.00 8.34 -8.52
N ARG A 67 -2.58 8.26 -9.79
CA ARG A 67 -1.64 9.17 -10.47
C ARG A 67 -0.30 9.41 -9.75
N LYS A 68 0.07 8.57 -8.77
CA LYS A 68 1.32 8.71 -8.01
C LYS A 68 2.56 8.61 -8.91
N SER A 69 3.66 9.20 -8.46
CA SER A 69 4.94 9.23 -9.20
C SER A 69 5.38 7.86 -9.69
N MET A 70 5.22 6.82 -8.86
CA MET A 70 5.55 5.43 -9.23
C MET A 70 4.94 4.99 -10.56
N ILE A 71 3.75 5.48 -10.92
CA ILE A 71 3.10 5.14 -12.19
C ILE A 71 3.77 5.86 -13.33
N GLY A 72 4.17 7.12 -13.13
CA GLY A 72 5.02 7.85 -14.06
C GLY A 72 6.33 7.10 -14.30
N ASP A 73 7.01 6.72 -13.22
CA ASP A 73 8.30 6.02 -13.26
C ASP A 73 8.19 4.68 -14.02
N ILE A 74 7.15 3.88 -13.77
CA ILE A 74 6.88 2.62 -14.50
C ILE A 74 6.67 2.87 -16.00
N LEU A 75 6.04 4.00 -16.36
CA LEU A 75 5.63 4.29 -17.73
C LEU A 75 6.61 5.18 -18.49
N ASN A 76 7.86 5.28 -18.03
CA ASN A 76 8.93 6.15 -18.56
C ASN A 76 8.61 7.65 -18.39
N ASP A 77 8.53 8.08 -17.12
CA ASP A 77 8.37 9.48 -16.69
C ASP A 77 7.14 10.20 -17.27
N ARG A 78 6.04 9.47 -17.45
CA ARG A 78 4.79 10.05 -17.96
C ARG A 78 4.23 11.13 -17.05
N SER A 79 3.64 12.16 -17.68
CA SER A 79 2.95 13.27 -17.02
C SER A 79 1.78 12.76 -16.15
N VAL A 80 1.31 13.58 -15.21
CA VAL A 80 0.21 13.22 -14.31
C VAL A 80 -1.08 12.86 -15.06
N ASP A 81 -1.33 13.51 -16.20
CA ASP A 81 -2.54 13.29 -17.00
C ASP A 81 -2.50 11.99 -17.80
N ASP A 82 -1.30 11.48 -18.10
CA ASP A 82 -1.11 10.23 -18.84
C ASP A 82 -1.07 8.97 -17.94
N ARG A 83 -1.38 9.12 -16.64
CA ARG A 83 -1.29 8.03 -15.65
C ARG A 83 -2.60 7.29 -15.40
N LEU A 84 -3.66 7.58 -16.14
CA LEU A 84 -4.98 6.94 -15.91
C LEU A 84 -4.91 5.41 -16.10
N THR A 85 -4.35 4.94 -17.21
CA THR A 85 -4.24 3.50 -17.49
C THR A 85 -3.41 2.77 -16.43
N GLY A 86 -2.27 3.36 -16.05
CA GLY A 86 -1.44 2.81 -14.97
C GLY A 86 -2.12 2.85 -13.61
N THR A 87 -2.94 3.87 -13.33
CA THR A 87 -3.76 3.95 -12.13
C THR A 87 -4.76 2.80 -12.05
N ILE A 88 -5.49 2.54 -13.14
CA ILE A 88 -6.45 1.44 -13.21
C ILE A 88 -5.74 0.10 -13.02
N ALA A 89 -4.62 -0.12 -13.71
CA ALA A 89 -3.84 -1.34 -13.60
C ALA A 89 -3.35 -1.59 -12.16
N VAL A 90 -2.80 -0.57 -11.49
CA VAL A 90 -2.33 -0.70 -10.11
C VAL A 90 -3.48 -1.03 -9.14
N HIS A 91 -4.64 -0.37 -9.24
CA HIS A 91 -5.76 -0.68 -8.34
C HIS A 91 -6.39 -2.04 -8.65
N TYR A 92 -6.40 -2.47 -9.92
CA TYR A 92 -6.79 -3.83 -10.28
C TYR A 92 -5.89 -4.86 -9.59
N HIS A 93 -4.57 -4.71 -9.70
CA HIS A 93 -3.63 -5.60 -9.00
C HIS A 93 -3.75 -5.53 -7.48
N ALA A 94 -3.98 -4.35 -6.91
CA ALA A 94 -4.21 -4.20 -5.49
C ALA A 94 -5.45 -4.97 -5.02
N MET A 95 -6.57 -4.86 -5.75
CA MET A 95 -7.79 -5.61 -5.48
C MET A 95 -7.56 -7.13 -5.59
N MET A 96 -6.86 -7.58 -6.64
CA MET A 96 -6.52 -8.99 -6.82
C MET A 96 -5.64 -9.54 -5.69
N ASN A 97 -4.84 -8.69 -5.05
CA ASN A 97 -3.93 -9.07 -3.97
C ASN A 97 -4.49 -8.80 -2.57
N GLY A 98 -5.75 -8.37 -2.43
CA GLY A 98 -6.45 -8.32 -1.14
C GLY A 98 -6.89 -6.95 -0.64
N ALA A 99 -6.72 -5.87 -1.42
CA ALA A 99 -7.36 -4.58 -1.12
C ALA A 99 -8.89 -4.69 -1.18
N ASN A 100 -9.60 -4.05 -0.25
CA ASN A 100 -11.06 -4.15 -0.12
C ASN A 100 -11.71 -2.96 0.61
#